data_AF-L8P1Y5-F1
#
_entry.id   AF-L8P1Y5-F1
#
_cell.length_a   1.000
_cell.length_b   1.000
_cell.length_c   1.000
_cell.angle_alpha   90.00
_cell.angle_beta   90.00
_cell.angle_gamma   90.00
#
_symmetry.space_group_name_H-M   'P 1'
#
loop_
_entity.id
_entity.type
_entity.pdbx_description
1 polymer ?
#
loop_
_entity_poly.entity_id
_entity_poly.type
_entity_poly.pdbx_seq_one_letter_code
_entity_poly.pdbx_strand_id
1 'polypeptide(L)' 'MSRTTGSEPRVYDGDRPLRPEELDDPFPRGVLTIARAASRAELTWLGRTIASLDG' A
#
# COMPACT_ATOMS: atom_id res chain seq x y z
N MET A 1 -27.61 11.62 -20.14
CA MET A 1 -27.28 10.20 -19.82
C MET A 1 -25.76 10.10 -19.86
N SER A 2 -25.08 10.49 -18.78
CA SER A 2 -24.67 9.62 -17.68
C SER A 2 -23.79 8.46 -18.15
N ARG A 3 -22.48 8.60 -17.95
CA ARG A 3 -21.72 7.70 -17.08
C ARG A 3 -20.66 8.55 -16.39
N THR A 4 -20.99 9.03 -15.19
CA THR A 4 -19.98 9.21 -14.14
C THR A 4 -19.35 7.84 -13.97
N THR A 5 -18.21 7.61 -14.63
CA THR A 5 -17.30 6.55 -14.23
C THR A 5 -17.02 6.83 -12.76
N GLY A 6 -17.55 6.00 -11.87
CA GLY A 6 -17.09 6.00 -10.50
C GLY A 6 -15.58 5.86 -10.57
N SER A 7 -14.85 6.87 -10.09
CA SER A 7 -13.42 6.78 -9.87
C SER A 7 -13.21 5.66 -8.87
N GLU A 8 -13.08 4.43 -9.37
CA GLU A 8 -12.50 3.37 -8.55
C GLU A 8 -11.11 3.88 -8.13
N PRO A 9 -10.81 3.86 -6.84
CA PRO A 9 -9.57 4.41 -6.36
C PRO A 9 -8.43 3.52 -6.84
N ARG A 10 -7.73 3.97 -7.88
CA ARG A 10 -6.55 3.28 -8.37
C ARG A 10 -5.45 3.45 -7.34
N VAL A 11 -4.85 2.34 -6.94
CA VAL A 11 -3.67 2.30 -6.06
C VAL A 11 -2.37 2.60 -6.85
N TYR A 12 -2.51 2.86 -8.15
CA TYR A 12 -1.45 3.16 -9.09
C TYR A 12 -1.81 4.41 -9.90
N ASP A 13 -0.84 5.31 -10.05
CA ASP A 13 -0.87 6.40 -11.02
C ASP A 13 0.10 6.07 -12.15
N GLY A 14 -0.46 5.61 -13.28
CA GLY A 14 0.33 4.99 -14.35
C GLY A 14 1.15 3.81 -13.82
N ASP A 15 2.47 3.90 -13.96
CA ASP A 15 3.44 2.87 -13.51
C ASP A 15 4.02 3.15 -12.11
N ARG A 16 3.62 4.23 -11.45
CA ARG A 16 4.15 4.58 -10.11
C ARG A 16 3.16 4.15 -9.02
N PRO A 17 3.63 3.45 -7.97
CA PRO A 17 2.82 3.22 -6.79
C PRO A 17 2.49 4.55 -6.11
N LEU A 18 1.20 4.82 -5.90
CA LEU A 18 0.78 5.99 -5.14
C LEU A 18 1.19 5.87 -3.67
N ARG A 19 1.35 7.00 -3.00
CA ARG A 19 1.53 7.13 -1.56
C ARG A 19 0.21 7.50 -0.87
N PRO A 20 -0.02 7.10 0.40
CA PRO A 20 -1.23 7.47 1.13
C PRO A 20 -1.46 8.97 1.15
N GLU A 21 -0.39 9.75 1.24
CA GLU A 21 -0.44 11.21 1.28
C GLU A 21 -0.92 11.81 -0.05
N GLU A 22 -0.83 11.06 -1.16
CA GLU A 22 -1.26 11.45 -2.51
C GLU A 22 -2.72 11.08 -2.80
N LEU A 23 -3.42 10.39 -1.88
CA LEU A 23 -4.82 9.97 -2.05
C LEU A 23 -5.76 10.90 -1.29
N ASP A 24 -6.67 11.58 -1.99
CA ASP A 24 -7.65 12.48 -1.36
C ASP A 24 -8.80 11.74 -0.65
N ASP A 25 -9.16 10.54 -1.13
CA ASP A 25 -10.20 9.73 -0.50
C ASP A 25 -9.64 9.03 0.77
N PRO A 26 -10.30 9.20 1.93
CA PRO A 26 -9.84 8.64 3.19
C PRO A 26 -9.78 7.11 3.22
N PHE A 27 -10.65 6.40 2.47
CA PHE A 27 -10.70 4.94 2.48
C PHE A 27 -9.47 4.31 1.78
N PRO A 28 -9.16 4.64 0.52
CA PRO A 28 -7.93 4.19 -0.16
C PRO A 28 -6.66 4.62 0.56
N ARG A 29 -6.62 5.84 1.12
CA ARG A 29 -5.51 6.30 1.97
C ARG A 29 -5.31 5.38 3.17
N GLY A 30 -6.39 5.02 3.86
CA GLY A 30 -6.35 4.09 5.00
C GLY A 30 -5.83 2.71 4.61
N VAL A 31 -6.34 2.12 3.53
CA VAL A 31 -5.90 0.81 3.02
C VAL A 31 -4.41 0.81 2.71
N LEU A 32 -3.92 1.82 1.98
CA LEU A 32 -2.51 1.90 1.62
C LEU A 32 -1.59 2.16 2.82
N THR A 33 -2.09 2.88 3.83
CA THR A 33 -1.36 3.10 5.10
C THR A 33 -1.15 1.78 5.83
N ILE A 34 -2.21 0.99 5.98
CA ILE A 34 -2.16 -0.33 6.63
C ILE A 34 -1.23 -1.27 5.86
N ALA A 35 -1.39 -1.35 4.54
CA ALA A 35 -0.56 -2.21 3.69
C ALA A 35 0.93 -1.88 3.84
N ARG A 36 1.31 -0.60 3.85
CA ARG A 36 2.70 -0.17 4.06
C ARG A 36 3.24 -0.55 5.44
N ALA A 37 2.44 -0.38 6.48
CA ALA A 37 2.84 -0.76 7.83
C ALA A 37 3.05 -2.28 7.94
N ALA A 38 2.13 -3.07 7.37
CA ALA A 38 2.22 -4.53 7.32
C ALA A 38 3.48 -4.99 6.57
N SER A 39 3.71 -4.52 5.34
CA SER A 39 4.90 -4.90 4.57
C SER A 39 6.20 -4.55 5.29
N ARG A 40 6.26 -3.43 6.00
CA ARG A 40 7.45 -3.04 6.77
C ARG A 40 7.69 -3.97 7.96
N ALA A 41 6.62 -4.35 8.66
CA ALA A 41 6.68 -5.32 9.75
C ALA A 41 7.10 -6.71 9.23
N GLU A 42 6.51 -7.16 8.13
CA GLU A 42 6.83 -8.43 7.46
C GLU A 42 8.30 -8.48 7.04
N LEU A 43 8.80 -7.46 6.35
CA LEU A 43 10.22 -7.40 5.94
C LEU A 43 11.16 -7.40 7.14
N THR A 44 10.81 -6.70 8.21
CA THR A 44 11.59 -6.69 9.45
C THR A 44 11.62 -8.09 10.09
N TRP A 45 10.47 -8.76 10.15
CA TRP A 45 10.37 -10.11 10.67
C TRP A 45 11.15 -11.12 9.82
N LEU A 46 10.98 -11.09 8.49
CA LEU A 46 11.71 -11.94 7.55
C LEU A 46 13.22 -11.76 7.69
N GLY A 47 13.71 -10.52 7.76
CA GLY A 47 15.13 -10.24 7.95
C GLY A 47 15.68 -10.81 9.26
N ARG A 48 14.92 -10.71 10.36
CA ARG A 48 15.29 -11.32 11.65
C ARG A 48 15.28 -12.84 11.59
N THR A 49 14.29 -13.44 10.94
CA THR A 49 14.18 -14.89 10.80
C THR A 49 15.35 -15.45 10.00
N ILE A 50 15.70 -14.85 8.86
CA ILE A 50 16.84 -15.28 8.05
C ILE A 50 18.13 -15.18 8.87
N ALA A 51 18.38 -14.05 9.53
CA ALA A 51 19.56 -13.87 10.38
C ALA A 51 19.65 -14.92 11.52
N SER A 52 18.50 -15.41 12.01
CA SER A 52 18.46 -16.47 13.01
C SER A 52 18.71 -17.87 12.44
N LEU A 53 18.49 -18.09 11.14
CA LEU A 53 18.72 -19.37 10.46
C LEU A 53 20.15 -19.50 9.93
N ASP A 54 20.79 -18.38 9.62
CA ASP A 54 22.19 -18.32 9.18
C ASP A 54 23.22 -18.41 10.34
N GLY A 55 22.74 -18.44 11.59
CA GLY A 55 23.55 -18.44 12.82
C GLY A 55 23.64 -19.78 13.54
#